data_AF-A0AAE3EJP5-F1
#
_entry.id   AF-A0AAE3EJP5-F1
#
_cell.length_a   1.000
_cell.length_b   1.000
_cell.length_c   1.000
_cell.angle_alpha   90.00
_cell.angle_beta   90.00
_cell.angle_gamma   90.00
#
_symmetry.space_group_name_H-M   'P 1'
#
loop_
_entity.id
_entity.type
_entity.pdbx_description
1 polymer ?
#
loop_
_entity_poly.entity_id
_entity_poly.type
_entity_poly.pdbx_seq_one_letter_code
_entity_poly.pdbx_strand_id
1 'polypeptide(L)'
;MKKFFALILLAALITPLFSSQPIEVSFRNLKLVVHPDSGSFSLHQLSDVGKGRYRALIEDRNASATSWFSVQLDNKVFKLARKSGRSIEAERTDAGARVVFTPTDDFQAIQIFTFIPAPGRVDSAFLKIETIIENTSGKTQTIALKALFDTLLGEASGIHFSTPVKKRISAETRINPALSRDAYISSRSEDASLEIFLDDSSASRPEEVYLANWDRLNTLTWKPDYLEGRSFNSIYSINDSAILFVWPASEIRANKTYENVMILGTDASVIIDAGSTSLAAPNSTTPVGTGLSEPIPLTENERLRQIREILTRIDELQRNPASTTDAELQALNQSLDVLLLNAPR
;
A
#
# COMPACT_ATOMS: atom_id res chain seq x y z
N MET A 1 16.24 -51.28 43.47
CA MET A 1 15.34 -50.12 43.57
C MET A 1 15.98 -48.90 42.91
N LYS A 2 15.90 -48.76 41.57
CA LYS A 2 16.45 -47.60 40.82
C LYS A 2 16.11 -47.68 39.32
N LYS A 3 14.88 -48.07 38.92
CA LYS A 3 14.53 -48.19 37.48
C LYS A 3 13.08 -47.85 37.13
N PHE A 4 12.38 -47.04 37.95
CA PHE A 4 10.97 -46.71 37.67
C PHE A 4 10.62 -45.21 37.72
N PHE A 5 11.61 -44.32 37.76
CA PHE A 5 11.39 -42.87 37.85
C PHE A 5 11.71 -42.09 36.56
N ALA A 6 12.08 -42.77 35.47
CA ALA A 6 12.50 -42.11 34.23
C ALA A 6 11.42 -42.00 33.14
N LEU A 7 10.22 -42.58 33.35
CA LEU A 7 9.18 -42.61 32.31
C LEU A 7 8.08 -41.54 32.45
N ILE A 8 8.09 -40.74 33.53
CA ILE A 8 7.08 -39.68 33.75
C ILE A 8 7.62 -38.29 33.39
N LEU A 9 8.93 -38.15 33.15
CA LEU A 9 9.55 -36.85 32.83
C LEU A 9 9.58 -36.52 31.31
N LEU A 10 9.14 -37.42 30.43
CA LEU A 10 9.15 -37.22 28.97
C LEU A 10 7.77 -36.93 28.35
N ALA A 11 6.71 -36.83 29.17
CA ALA A 11 5.34 -36.54 28.71
C ALA A 11 4.90 -35.08 28.96
N ALA A 12 5.76 -34.25 29.56
CA ALA A 12 5.38 -32.91 30.03
C ALA A 12 5.95 -31.73 29.20
N LEU A 13 6.52 -31.97 28.03
CA LEU A 13 7.14 -30.88 27.23
C LEU A 13 6.80 -30.93 25.74
N ILE A 14 5.53 -31.20 25.42
CA ILE A 14 4.95 -30.86 24.13
C ILE A 14 3.63 -30.16 24.41
N THR A 15 3.68 -28.96 24.99
CA THR A 15 2.62 -27.99 24.70
C THR A 15 2.85 -27.62 23.23
N PRO A 16 1.98 -28.01 22.29
CA PRO A 16 2.06 -27.39 20.98
C PRO A 16 1.98 -25.88 21.21
N LEU A 17 2.93 -25.12 20.66
CA LEU A 17 2.70 -23.70 20.43
C LEU A 17 1.44 -23.66 19.56
N PHE A 18 0.27 -23.50 20.17
CA PHE A 18 -0.96 -23.21 19.47
C PHE A 18 -0.78 -21.80 18.89
N SER A 19 -0.18 -21.71 17.71
CA SER A 19 -0.31 -20.52 16.90
C SER A 19 -1.80 -20.37 16.62
N SER A 20 -2.33 -19.19 16.95
CA SER A 20 -3.73 -18.89 16.67
C SER A 20 -3.98 -19.04 15.17
N GLN A 21 -5.05 -19.76 14.81
CA GLN A 21 -5.41 -19.89 13.40
C GLN A 21 -5.77 -18.51 12.84
N PRO A 22 -5.35 -18.18 11.61
CA PRO A 22 -5.75 -16.94 10.96
C PRO A 22 -7.27 -16.81 10.89
N ILE A 23 -7.77 -15.59 11.09
CA ILE A 23 -9.16 -15.23 10.92
C ILE A 23 -9.36 -14.85 9.45
N GLU A 24 -9.98 -15.73 8.68
CA GLU A 24 -10.34 -15.46 7.28
C GLU A 24 -11.79 -15.01 7.17
N VAL A 25 -12.07 -13.91 6.49
CA VAL A 25 -13.44 -13.43 6.23
C VAL A 25 -13.53 -13.01 4.77
N SER A 26 -14.55 -13.48 4.07
CA SER A 26 -14.75 -13.17 2.64
C SER A 26 -16.10 -12.53 2.43
N PHE A 27 -16.13 -11.53 1.54
CA PHE A 27 -17.35 -10.88 1.12
C PHE A 27 -17.20 -10.42 -0.33
N ARG A 28 -18.11 -10.90 -1.19
CA ARG A 28 -18.08 -10.65 -2.64
C ARG A 28 -16.71 -11.01 -3.24
N ASN A 29 -16.07 -10.08 -3.95
CA ASN A 29 -14.77 -10.27 -4.58
C ASN A 29 -13.57 -10.13 -3.63
N LEU A 30 -13.75 -9.89 -2.32
CA LEU A 30 -12.64 -9.68 -1.39
C LEU A 30 -12.57 -10.77 -0.31
N LYS A 31 -11.34 -11.05 0.13
CA LYS A 31 -11.03 -11.84 1.32
C LYS A 31 -10.00 -11.12 2.19
N LEU A 32 -10.33 -10.98 3.48
CA LEU A 32 -9.45 -10.48 4.52
C LEU A 32 -8.91 -11.67 5.31
N VAL A 33 -7.61 -11.67 5.58
CA VAL A 33 -6.96 -12.62 6.48
C VAL A 33 -6.28 -11.83 7.58
N VAL A 34 -6.67 -12.03 8.84
CA VAL A 34 -6.06 -11.41 10.02
C VAL A 34 -5.29 -12.48 10.80
N HIS A 35 -4.06 -12.17 11.22
CA HIS A 35 -3.20 -13.06 11.98
C HIS A 35 -3.24 -12.66 13.47
N PRO A 36 -3.91 -13.42 14.36
CA PRO A 36 -4.13 -12.96 15.73
C PRO A 36 -2.83 -12.83 16.55
N ASP A 37 -1.83 -13.67 16.27
CA ASP A 37 -0.52 -13.63 16.95
C ASP A 37 0.25 -12.30 16.71
N SER A 38 -0.03 -11.61 15.60
CA SER A 38 0.69 -10.39 15.20
C SER A 38 -0.20 -9.17 15.00
N GLY A 39 -1.50 -9.34 14.82
CA GLY A 39 -2.44 -8.32 14.39
C GLY A 39 -2.24 -7.86 12.94
N SER A 40 -1.31 -8.47 12.20
CA SER A 40 -1.12 -8.18 10.77
C SER A 40 -2.28 -8.75 9.95
N PHE A 41 -2.47 -8.19 8.76
CA PHE A 41 -3.51 -8.65 7.86
C PHE A 41 -3.05 -8.63 6.40
N SER A 42 -3.67 -9.47 5.59
CA SER A 42 -3.63 -9.40 4.13
C SER A 42 -5.03 -9.21 3.56
N LEU A 43 -5.09 -8.54 2.41
CA LEU A 43 -6.29 -8.41 1.60
C LEU A 43 -6.05 -9.12 0.27
N HIS A 44 -7.03 -9.91 -0.15
CA HIS A 44 -7.00 -10.63 -1.41
C HIS A 44 -8.24 -10.33 -2.25
N GLN A 45 -8.04 -10.30 -3.56
CA GLN A 45 -9.11 -10.24 -4.55
C GLN A 45 -9.39 -11.64 -5.10
N LEU A 46 -10.67 -11.97 -5.30
CA LEU A 46 -11.09 -13.18 -6.00
C LEU A 46 -10.61 -13.09 -7.46
N SER A 47 -9.84 -14.09 -7.89
CA SER A 47 -9.29 -14.14 -9.25
C SER A 47 -10.35 -14.62 -10.24
N ASP A 48 -10.36 -14.01 -11.41
CA ASP A 48 -11.14 -14.48 -12.57
C ASP A 48 -10.54 -15.77 -13.17
N VAL A 49 -9.28 -16.09 -12.81
CA VAL A 49 -8.55 -17.26 -13.30
C VAL A 49 -8.53 -18.36 -12.25
N GLY A 50 -9.34 -19.39 -12.49
CA GLY A 50 -9.42 -20.57 -11.64
C GLY A 50 -10.37 -20.38 -10.45
N LYS A 51 -11.36 -21.26 -10.36
CA LYS A 51 -12.47 -21.15 -9.41
C LYS A 51 -11.97 -21.08 -7.96
N GLY A 52 -12.39 -20.03 -7.26
CA GLY A 52 -12.12 -19.85 -5.82
C GLY A 52 -10.67 -19.51 -5.48
N ARG A 53 -9.85 -19.11 -6.48
CA ARG A 53 -8.50 -18.63 -6.24
C ARG A 53 -8.51 -17.16 -5.87
N TYR A 54 -7.58 -16.78 -5.01
CA TYR A 54 -7.45 -15.41 -4.52
C TYR A 54 -6.04 -14.90 -4.85
N ARG A 55 -5.96 -13.64 -5.27
CA ARG A 55 -4.71 -12.91 -5.52
C ARG A 55 -4.49 -11.91 -4.40
N ALA A 56 -3.31 -11.93 -3.79
CA ALA A 56 -2.94 -10.97 -2.75
C ALA A 56 -2.83 -9.56 -3.35
N LEU A 57 -3.44 -8.59 -2.69
CA LEU A 57 -3.37 -7.17 -3.06
C LEU A 57 -2.22 -6.44 -2.36
N ILE A 58 -1.81 -6.95 -1.19
CA ILE A 58 -0.64 -6.54 -0.42
C ILE A 58 0.19 -7.78 -0.07
N GLU A 59 1.48 -7.60 0.22
CA GLU A 59 2.40 -8.70 0.50
C GLU A 59 1.92 -9.55 1.67
N ASP A 60 1.74 -10.85 1.42
CA ASP A 60 1.16 -11.81 2.36
C ASP A 60 2.16 -12.86 2.86
N ARG A 61 3.40 -12.87 2.33
CA ARG A 61 4.50 -13.65 2.90
C ARG A 61 4.72 -13.29 4.36
N ASN A 62 5.20 -14.29 5.12
CA ASN A 62 5.49 -14.14 6.55
C ASN A 62 4.30 -13.54 7.35
N ALA A 63 3.08 -14.02 7.07
CA ALA A 63 1.85 -13.55 7.71
C ALA A 63 1.62 -12.03 7.55
N SER A 64 1.92 -11.51 6.35
CA SER A 64 1.74 -10.09 6.00
C SER A 64 2.49 -9.12 6.92
N ALA A 65 3.63 -9.54 7.47
CA ALA A 65 4.39 -8.73 8.44
C ALA A 65 5.08 -7.49 7.82
N THR A 66 5.06 -7.36 6.49
CA THR A 66 5.64 -6.24 5.75
C THR A 66 4.70 -5.03 5.62
N SER A 67 3.41 -5.20 5.97
CA SER A 67 2.43 -4.11 6.04
C SER A 67 1.98 -3.89 7.50
N TRP A 68 1.83 -2.64 7.93
CA TRP A 68 1.45 -2.32 9.31
C TRP A 68 0.99 -0.88 9.49
N PHE A 69 0.35 -0.65 10.62
CA PHE A 69 0.07 0.67 11.16
C PHE A 69 1.06 1.02 12.27
N SER A 70 1.27 2.31 12.51
CA SER A 70 2.01 2.81 13.67
C SER A 70 1.32 4.04 14.25
N VAL A 71 1.33 4.14 15.57
CA VAL A 71 0.84 5.29 16.33
C VAL A 71 2.05 6.11 16.79
N GLN A 72 2.02 7.43 16.56
CA GLN A 72 2.89 8.36 17.27
C GLN A 72 2.12 8.91 18.46
N LEU A 73 2.67 8.72 19.66
CA LEU A 73 2.18 9.30 20.90
C LEU A 73 3.23 10.28 21.41
N ASP A 74 2.89 11.56 21.41
CA ASP A 74 3.78 12.71 21.50
C ASP A 74 4.91 12.62 20.47
N ASN A 75 6.04 12.02 20.84
CA ASN A 75 7.22 11.86 19.99
C ASN A 75 7.70 10.40 19.88
N LYS A 76 6.98 9.46 20.48
CA LYS A 76 7.34 8.03 20.46
C LYS A 76 6.48 7.29 19.45
N VAL A 77 7.12 6.47 18.62
CA VAL A 77 6.45 5.69 17.59
C VAL A 77 6.27 4.25 18.07
N PHE A 78 5.03 3.79 18.02
CA PHE A 78 4.62 2.43 18.36
C PHE A 78 4.06 1.77 17.11
N LYS A 79 4.79 0.83 16.51
CA LYS A 79 4.25 -0.04 15.45
C LYS A 79 3.08 -0.86 16.04
N LEU A 80 2.00 -1.13 15.32
CA LEU A 80 0.93 -2.02 15.78
C LEU A 80 1.22 -3.43 15.27
N ALA A 81 2.04 -4.19 16.03
CA ALA A 81 2.47 -5.54 15.66
C ALA A 81 2.96 -6.36 16.86
N ARG A 82 3.18 -7.68 16.71
CA ARG A 82 3.66 -8.60 17.77
C ARG A 82 4.83 -8.09 18.63
N LYS A 83 5.72 -7.27 18.06
CA LYS A 83 6.89 -6.73 18.76
C LYS A 83 6.62 -5.46 19.58
N SER A 84 5.41 -4.94 19.56
CA SER A 84 5.13 -3.57 19.99
C SER A 84 4.55 -3.38 21.39
N GLY A 85 4.26 -4.45 22.12
CA GLY A 85 3.84 -4.32 23.51
C GLY A 85 3.20 -5.56 24.09
N ARG A 86 2.16 -5.35 24.91
CA ARG A 86 1.69 -6.33 25.89
C ARG A 86 0.71 -7.35 25.35
N SER A 87 -0.31 -6.91 24.62
CA SER A 87 -1.33 -7.81 24.11
C SER A 87 -1.83 -7.39 22.73
N ILE A 88 -2.20 -8.41 21.98
CA ILE A 88 -2.95 -8.31 20.73
C ILE A 88 -4.11 -9.28 20.86
N GLU A 89 -5.31 -8.79 20.63
CA GLU A 89 -6.53 -9.58 20.63
C GLU A 89 -7.19 -9.41 19.27
N ALA A 90 -7.46 -10.49 18.56
CA ALA A 90 -8.17 -10.44 17.30
C ALA A 90 -9.38 -11.37 17.34
N GLU A 91 -10.48 -10.90 16.77
CA GLU A 91 -11.74 -11.63 16.71
C GLU A 91 -12.43 -11.41 15.36
N ARG A 92 -13.20 -12.42 14.93
CA ARG A 92 -14.11 -12.28 13.80
C ARG A 92 -15.33 -11.48 14.25
N THR A 93 -15.83 -10.61 13.37
CA THR A 93 -17.11 -9.91 13.53
C THR A 93 -18.08 -10.34 12.43
N ASP A 94 -19.35 -9.93 12.52
CA ASP A 94 -20.36 -10.25 11.51
C ASP A 94 -20.03 -9.68 10.13
N ALA A 95 -19.28 -8.57 10.07
CA ALA A 95 -18.97 -7.83 8.85
C ALA A 95 -17.48 -7.86 8.45
N GLY A 96 -16.64 -8.57 9.21
CA GLY A 96 -15.19 -8.58 9.02
C GLY A 96 -14.45 -9.07 10.26
N ALA A 97 -13.54 -8.25 10.78
CA ALA A 97 -12.73 -8.60 11.94
C ALA A 97 -12.45 -7.36 12.81
N ARG A 98 -12.04 -7.60 14.05
CA ARG A 98 -11.59 -6.56 14.98
C ARG A 98 -10.27 -6.98 15.59
N VAL A 99 -9.33 -6.05 15.69
CA VAL A 99 -8.03 -6.25 16.32
C VAL A 99 -7.80 -5.15 17.34
N VAL A 100 -7.43 -5.53 18.56
CA VAL A 100 -7.08 -4.63 19.65
C VAL A 100 -5.60 -4.79 19.95
N PHE A 101 -4.90 -3.66 19.93
CA PHE A 101 -3.50 -3.56 20.31
C PHE A 101 -3.42 -2.79 21.62
N THR A 102 -2.67 -3.33 22.59
CA THR A 102 -2.30 -2.61 23.82
C THR A 102 -0.78 -2.50 23.94
N PRO A 103 -0.14 -1.57 23.20
CA PRO A 103 1.31 -1.43 23.19
C PRO A 103 1.86 -1.00 24.57
N THR A 104 1.15 -0.10 25.25
CA THR A 104 1.50 0.52 26.54
C THR A 104 0.21 0.80 27.34
N ASP A 105 0.33 1.33 28.56
CA ASP A 105 -0.81 1.77 29.39
C ASP A 105 -1.33 3.15 28.96
N ASP A 106 -0.56 3.86 28.14
CA ASP A 106 -0.85 5.23 27.75
C ASP A 106 -1.90 5.33 26.63
N PHE A 107 -2.08 4.26 25.86
CA PHE A 107 -3.13 4.17 24.84
C PHE A 107 -3.49 2.73 24.47
N GLN A 108 -4.69 2.56 23.92
CA GLN A 108 -5.14 1.36 23.22
C GLN A 108 -5.48 1.71 21.77
N ALA A 109 -5.12 0.86 20.81
CA ALA A 109 -5.51 1.03 19.41
C ALA A 109 -6.42 -0.13 18.99
N ILE A 110 -7.56 0.20 18.39
CA ILE A 110 -8.57 -0.75 17.92
C ILE A 110 -8.70 -0.56 16.41
N GLN A 111 -8.49 -1.64 15.65
CA GLN A 111 -8.75 -1.68 14.23
C GLN A 111 -10.01 -2.50 13.97
N ILE A 112 -10.96 -1.89 13.27
CA ILE A 112 -12.22 -2.53 12.86
C ILE A 112 -12.22 -2.62 11.34
N PHE A 113 -12.22 -3.86 10.84
CA PHE A 113 -12.28 -4.19 9.43
C PHE A 113 -13.73 -4.50 9.07
N THR A 114 -14.29 -3.74 8.12
CA THR A 114 -15.68 -3.89 7.68
C THR A 114 -15.73 -3.96 6.16
N PHE A 115 -16.31 -5.03 5.62
CA PHE A 115 -16.65 -5.05 4.20
C PHE A 115 -17.87 -4.18 3.92
N ILE A 116 -17.77 -3.31 2.92
CA ILE A 116 -18.87 -2.48 2.44
C ILE A 116 -19.15 -2.78 0.96
N PRO A 117 -20.41 -2.90 0.53
CA PRO A 117 -20.76 -2.99 -0.88
C PRO A 117 -20.16 -1.84 -1.70
N ALA A 118 -19.49 -2.14 -2.82
CA ALA A 118 -19.14 -1.11 -3.78
C ALA A 118 -20.43 -0.56 -4.43
N PRO A 119 -20.62 0.77 -4.50
CA PRO A 119 -21.80 1.37 -5.13
C PRO A 119 -22.01 0.85 -6.56
N GLY A 120 -23.22 0.63 -7.06
CA GLY A 120 -23.42 0.26 -8.48
C GLY A 120 -22.73 -1.03 -8.99
N ARG A 121 -22.16 -1.86 -8.11
CA ARG A 121 -21.54 -3.15 -8.43
C ARG A 121 -22.01 -4.22 -7.44
N VAL A 122 -22.73 -5.22 -7.92
CA VAL A 122 -23.33 -6.27 -7.07
C VAL A 122 -22.26 -7.21 -6.50
N ASP A 123 -21.23 -7.51 -7.28
CA ASP A 123 -20.20 -8.51 -6.93
C ASP A 123 -18.89 -7.90 -6.44
N SER A 124 -18.86 -6.58 -6.19
CA SER A 124 -17.67 -5.88 -5.69
C SER A 124 -17.87 -5.30 -4.30
N ALA A 125 -16.83 -5.31 -3.49
CA ALA A 125 -16.80 -4.72 -2.16
C ALA A 125 -15.57 -3.83 -1.98
N PHE A 126 -15.65 -2.93 -1.01
CA PHE A 126 -14.50 -2.26 -0.41
C PHE A 126 -14.29 -2.80 1.00
N LEU A 127 -13.06 -2.65 1.50
CA LEU A 127 -12.70 -2.87 2.89
C LEU A 127 -12.52 -1.51 3.56
N LYS A 128 -13.39 -1.19 4.51
CA LYS A 128 -13.20 -0.08 5.45
C LYS A 128 -12.34 -0.55 6.61
N ILE A 129 -11.25 0.17 6.89
CA ILE A 129 -10.39 -0.01 8.05
C ILE A 129 -10.54 1.23 8.93
N GLU A 130 -11.22 1.07 10.05
CA GLU A 130 -11.37 2.12 11.05
C GLU A 130 -10.37 1.87 12.18
N THR A 131 -9.45 2.82 12.38
CA THR A 131 -8.46 2.78 13.46
C THR A 131 -8.85 3.82 14.51
N ILE A 132 -9.17 3.33 15.71
CA ILE A 132 -9.57 4.12 16.87
C ILE A 132 -8.43 4.02 17.88
N ILE A 133 -7.87 5.15 18.31
CA ILE A 133 -6.80 5.19 19.31
C ILE A 133 -7.35 5.90 20.54
N GLU A 134 -7.56 5.16 21.62
CA GLU A 134 -8.02 5.69 22.89
C GLU A 134 -6.83 6.14 23.75
N ASN A 135 -6.86 7.37 24.23
CA ASN A 135 -5.87 7.89 25.17
C ASN A 135 -6.20 7.45 26.60
N THR A 136 -5.47 6.46 27.11
CA THR A 136 -5.64 5.90 28.46
C THR A 136 -4.62 6.43 29.48
N SER A 137 -3.75 7.36 29.09
CA SER A 137 -2.65 7.88 29.91
C SER A 137 -3.05 8.79 31.08
N GLY A 138 -4.33 9.18 31.18
CA GLY A 138 -4.82 10.11 32.20
C GLY A 138 -4.47 11.59 31.98
N LYS A 139 -3.77 11.94 30.89
CA LYS A 139 -3.44 13.32 30.49
C LYS A 139 -3.70 13.55 29.01
N THR A 140 -3.71 14.80 28.55
CA THR A 140 -3.76 15.11 27.10
C THR A 140 -2.47 14.64 26.43
N GLN A 141 -2.60 14.05 25.24
CA GLN A 141 -1.50 13.50 24.44
C GLN A 141 -1.64 13.96 22.99
N THR A 142 -0.54 14.15 22.29
CA THR A 142 -0.55 14.34 20.84
C THR A 142 -0.52 12.98 20.16
N ILE A 143 -1.54 12.66 19.36
CA ILE A 143 -1.66 11.37 18.68
C ILE A 143 -1.66 11.58 17.17
N ALA A 144 -0.89 10.76 16.45
CA ALA A 144 -0.93 10.67 15.00
C ALA A 144 -0.85 9.20 14.55
N LEU A 145 -1.29 8.93 13.31
CA LEU A 145 -1.27 7.60 12.71
C LEU A 145 -0.45 7.61 11.41
N LYS A 146 0.24 6.50 11.14
CA LYS A 146 0.77 6.18 9.80
C LYS A 146 0.51 4.72 9.44
N ALA A 147 0.41 4.42 8.15
CA ALA A 147 0.21 3.08 7.63
C ALA A 147 1.15 2.81 6.46
N LEU A 148 1.91 1.71 6.53
CA LEU A 148 2.77 1.23 5.45
C LEU A 148 2.14 -0.02 4.83
N PHE A 149 1.98 0.00 3.50
CA PHE A 149 1.60 -1.18 2.73
C PHE A 149 2.69 -1.53 1.74
N ASP A 150 3.14 -2.77 1.85
CA ASP A 150 4.02 -3.43 0.89
C ASP A 150 3.16 -4.03 -0.24
N THR A 151 3.47 -3.67 -1.48
CA THR A 151 2.65 -4.00 -2.65
C THR A 151 3.41 -4.92 -3.60
N LEU A 152 2.68 -5.76 -4.34
CA LEU A 152 3.25 -6.76 -5.27
C LEU A 152 2.48 -6.89 -6.60
N LEU A 153 1.90 -5.80 -7.08
CA LEU A 153 1.06 -5.83 -8.28
C LEU A 153 1.73 -5.23 -9.52
N GLY A 154 2.60 -4.23 -9.37
CA GLY A 154 3.12 -3.45 -10.49
C GLY A 154 4.52 -3.81 -10.97
N GLU A 155 5.17 -4.81 -10.35
CA GLU A 155 6.58 -5.15 -10.58
C GLU A 155 6.81 -5.71 -11.98
N ALA A 156 5.84 -6.48 -12.50
CA ALA A 156 5.92 -7.09 -13.82
C ALA A 156 5.76 -6.06 -14.96
N SER A 157 4.96 -5.00 -14.76
CA SER A 157 4.72 -3.95 -15.75
C SER A 157 5.70 -2.78 -15.64
N GLY A 158 6.40 -2.65 -14.50
CA GLY A 158 7.20 -1.48 -14.16
C GLY A 158 6.37 -0.21 -13.87
N ILE A 159 5.04 -0.32 -13.83
CA ILE A 159 4.12 0.71 -13.36
C ILE A 159 3.62 0.28 -11.98
N HIS A 160 4.36 0.67 -10.94
CA HIS A 160 4.05 0.30 -9.57
C HIS A 160 2.77 0.96 -9.06
N PHE A 161 2.63 2.24 -9.37
CA PHE A 161 1.45 3.00 -8.99
C PHE A 161 0.94 3.91 -10.10
N SER A 162 -0.32 4.29 -9.99
CA SER A 162 -0.96 5.32 -10.79
C SER A 162 -2.01 6.05 -9.96
N THR A 163 -2.38 7.24 -10.40
CA THR A 163 -3.48 8.02 -9.82
C THR A 163 -4.37 8.56 -10.95
N PRO A 164 -5.53 9.17 -10.64
CA PRO A 164 -6.33 9.86 -11.65
C PRO A 164 -5.52 10.89 -12.45
N VAL A 165 -4.62 11.63 -11.79
CA VAL A 165 -3.81 12.70 -12.40
C VAL A 165 -2.52 12.16 -13.02
N LYS A 166 -1.78 11.28 -12.34
CA LYS A 166 -0.49 10.74 -12.77
C LYS A 166 -0.64 9.27 -13.14
N LYS A 167 -0.80 8.99 -14.44
CA LYS A 167 -1.06 7.63 -14.97
C LYS A 167 0.08 6.64 -14.77
N ARG A 168 1.30 7.12 -14.52
CA ARG A 168 2.46 6.27 -14.25
C ARG A 168 3.32 6.87 -13.15
N ILE A 169 3.53 6.09 -12.09
CA ILE A 169 4.48 6.36 -11.01
C ILE A 169 5.41 5.16 -10.92
N SER A 170 6.61 5.32 -11.46
CA SER A 170 7.67 4.30 -11.52
C SER A 170 8.91 4.67 -10.71
N ALA A 171 8.82 5.72 -9.89
CA ALA A 171 9.91 6.22 -9.07
C ALA A 171 9.35 6.93 -7.83
N GLU A 172 10.23 7.20 -6.87
CA GLU A 172 9.91 7.85 -5.61
C GLU A 172 9.11 9.12 -5.83
N THR A 173 7.89 9.13 -5.30
CA THR A 173 6.95 10.25 -5.42
C THR A 173 6.35 10.54 -4.05
N ARG A 174 6.33 11.81 -3.65
CA ARG A 174 5.58 12.26 -2.48
C ARG A 174 4.35 13.01 -2.96
N ILE A 175 3.19 12.57 -2.51
CA ILE A 175 1.92 13.23 -2.76
C ILE A 175 1.51 13.97 -1.50
N ASN A 176 1.17 15.23 -1.63
CA ASN A 176 0.45 15.97 -0.60
C ASN A 176 -1.03 15.98 -1.01
N PRO A 177 -1.90 15.19 -0.35
CA PRO A 177 -3.30 15.15 -0.70
C PRO A 177 -3.98 16.51 -0.64
N ALA A 178 -3.55 17.44 0.24
CA ALA A 178 -4.08 18.81 0.34
C ALA A 178 -3.91 19.63 -0.95
N LEU A 179 -2.86 19.36 -1.72
CA LEU A 179 -2.49 20.07 -2.94
C LEU A 179 -2.77 19.26 -4.21
N SER A 180 -2.99 17.95 -4.07
CA SER A 180 -3.31 17.07 -5.20
C SER A 180 -4.81 16.97 -5.45
N ARG A 181 -5.17 16.59 -6.68
CA ARG A 181 -6.54 16.20 -7.09
C ARG A 181 -6.69 14.67 -7.17
N ASP A 182 -5.74 13.92 -6.61
CA ASP A 182 -5.78 12.46 -6.60
C ASP A 182 -6.83 11.97 -5.61
N ALA A 183 -7.93 11.41 -6.11
CA ALA A 183 -8.97 10.81 -5.28
C ALA A 183 -8.56 9.45 -4.70
N TYR A 184 -7.66 8.72 -5.39
CA TYR A 184 -7.15 7.42 -4.99
C TYR A 184 -5.76 7.16 -5.59
N ILE A 185 -5.06 6.19 -5.02
CA ILE A 185 -3.83 5.62 -5.58
C ILE A 185 -4.11 4.16 -5.95
N SER A 186 -3.67 3.74 -7.13
CA SER A 186 -3.87 2.39 -7.66
C SER A 186 -2.53 1.69 -7.87
N SER A 187 -2.41 0.45 -7.40
CA SER A 187 -1.38 -0.51 -7.81
C SER A 187 -2.08 -1.68 -8.51
N ARG A 188 -1.57 -2.14 -9.66
CA ARG A 188 -2.32 -3.03 -10.56
C ARG A 188 -1.42 -4.01 -11.31
N SER A 189 -1.87 -5.26 -11.39
CA SER A 189 -1.37 -6.32 -12.27
C SER A 189 -2.36 -6.57 -13.42
N GLU A 190 -2.09 -7.58 -14.25
CA GLU A 190 -3.02 -7.97 -15.33
C GLU A 190 -4.39 -8.43 -14.82
N ASP A 191 -4.44 -9.02 -13.62
CA ASP A 191 -5.58 -9.75 -13.07
C ASP A 191 -6.05 -9.25 -11.68
N ALA A 192 -5.39 -8.25 -11.10
CA ALA A 192 -5.73 -7.71 -9.80
C ALA A 192 -5.39 -6.22 -9.66
N SER A 193 -6.13 -5.52 -8.81
CA SER A 193 -5.91 -4.11 -8.51
C SER A 193 -6.16 -3.80 -7.05
N LEU A 194 -5.22 -3.07 -6.44
CA LEU A 194 -5.38 -2.44 -5.15
C LEU A 194 -5.59 -0.95 -5.36
N GLU A 195 -6.71 -0.43 -4.88
CA GLU A 195 -7.03 0.99 -4.94
C GLU A 195 -7.29 1.52 -3.54
N ILE A 196 -6.53 2.55 -3.16
CA ILE A 196 -6.53 3.14 -1.83
C ILE A 196 -7.04 4.57 -1.94
N PHE A 197 -8.17 4.85 -1.28
CA PHE A 197 -8.85 6.13 -1.39
C PHE A 197 -8.16 7.19 -0.52
N LEU A 198 -7.97 8.39 -1.09
CA LEU A 198 -7.33 9.55 -0.47
C LEU A 198 -8.31 10.66 -0.11
N ASP A 199 -9.31 10.86 -0.95
CA ASP A 199 -10.26 11.97 -0.89
C ASP A 199 -11.67 11.45 -1.23
N ASP A 200 -12.22 10.65 -0.32
CA ASP A 200 -13.63 10.28 -0.29
C ASP A 200 -14.25 10.83 0.99
N SER A 201 -15.51 11.25 0.93
CA SER A 201 -16.28 11.79 2.05
C SER A 201 -16.29 10.89 3.30
N SER A 202 -16.04 9.60 3.13
CA SER A 202 -16.00 8.59 4.19
C SER A 202 -14.59 8.20 4.65
N ALA A 203 -13.53 8.66 3.96
CA ALA A 203 -12.14 8.33 4.28
C ALA A 203 -11.42 9.52 4.94
N SER A 204 -10.54 9.25 5.89
CA SER A 204 -9.69 10.26 6.51
C SER A 204 -8.56 10.65 5.55
N ARG A 205 -8.48 11.94 5.22
CA ARG A 205 -7.46 12.47 4.32
C ARG A 205 -6.06 12.44 4.97
N PRO A 206 -5.06 11.78 4.36
CA PRO A 206 -3.66 11.86 4.80
C PRO A 206 -3.08 13.26 4.61
N GLU A 207 -2.11 13.64 5.44
CA GLU A 207 -1.31 14.86 5.27
C GLU A 207 -0.24 14.67 4.19
N GLU A 208 0.42 13.50 4.20
CA GLU A 208 1.44 13.12 3.23
C GLU A 208 1.31 11.64 2.86
N VAL A 209 1.59 11.34 1.59
CA VAL A 209 1.70 9.97 1.08
C VAL A 209 3.02 9.81 0.36
N TYR A 210 3.76 8.75 0.69
CA TYR A 210 5.04 8.44 0.08
C TYR A 210 4.95 7.14 -0.70
N LEU A 211 5.38 7.19 -1.96
CA LEU A 211 5.53 6.04 -2.84
C LEU A 211 7.03 5.84 -3.00
N ALA A 212 7.58 4.76 -2.47
CA ALA A 212 9.02 4.52 -2.45
C ALA A 212 9.36 3.04 -2.31
N ASN A 213 10.65 2.71 -2.27
CA ASN A 213 11.08 1.36 -1.96
C ASN A 213 10.73 0.98 -0.51
N TRP A 214 10.28 -0.25 -0.27
CA TRP A 214 9.85 -0.72 1.04
C TRP A 214 10.91 -0.56 2.12
N ASP A 215 12.17 -0.92 1.86
CA ASP A 215 13.25 -0.80 2.85
C ASP A 215 13.41 0.64 3.36
N ARG A 216 13.16 1.62 2.50
CA ARG A 216 13.29 3.05 2.85
C ARG A 216 12.08 3.57 3.64
N LEU A 217 10.89 3.04 3.36
CA LEU A 217 9.68 3.37 4.12
C LEU A 217 9.58 2.60 5.44
N ASN A 218 10.22 1.44 5.53
CA ASN A 218 10.33 0.62 6.73
C ASN A 218 11.31 1.22 7.75
N THR A 219 10.95 2.38 8.28
CA THR A 219 11.74 3.13 9.27
C THR A 219 10.92 3.55 10.49
N LEU A 220 11.62 3.71 11.62
CA LEU A 220 11.06 4.27 12.84
C LEU A 220 10.91 5.80 12.77
N THR A 221 11.58 6.47 11.81
CA THR A 221 11.34 7.89 11.55
C THR A 221 9.87 8.11 11.19
N TRP A 222 9.22 9.09 11.80
CA TRP A 222 7.79 9.31 11.59
C TRP A 222 7.47 9.62 10.12
N LYS A 223 8.11 10.67 9.60
CA LYS A 223 8.12 11.04 8.18
C LYS A 223 9.50 10.69 7.60
N PRO A 224 9.59 9.76 6.64
CA PRO A 224 10.87 9.31 6.10
C PRO A 224 11.54 10.38 5.25
N ASP A 225 12.85 10.23 5.04
CA ASP A 225 13.57 11.02 4.04
C ASP A 225 13.08 10.64 2.65
N TYR A 226 13.00 11.64 1.78
CA TYR A 226 12.40 11.52 0.47
C TYR A 226 13.27 12.18 -0.60
N LEU A 227 13.38 11.54 -1.77
CA LEU A 227 14.04 12.11 -2.94
C LEU A 227 13.23 11.79 -4.20
N GLU A 228 12.67 12.81 -4.82
CA GLU A 228 11.89 12.66 -6.05
C GLU A 228 12.71 11.98 -7.15
N GLY A 229 12.09 11.01 -7.84
CA GLY A 229 12.67 10.35 -9.01
C GLY A 229 13.66 9.21 -8.68
N ARG A 230 13.98 8.94 -7.42
CA ARG A 230 14.79 7.77 -7.04
C ARG A 230 14.05 6.47 -7.42
N SER A 231 14.74 5.48 -7.98
CA SER A 231 14.10 4.21 -8.38
C SER A 231 13.58 3.43 -7.17
N PHE A 232 12.62 2.51 -7.39
CA PHE A 232 12.16 1.58 -6.34
C PHE A 232 13.14 0.43 -6.04
N ASN A 233 14.40 0.57 -6.43
CA ASN A 233 15.46 -0.38 -6.11
C ASN A 233 16.19 0.05 -4.84
N SER A 234 16.64 -0.92 -4.07
CA SER A 234 17.61 -0.79 -2.98
C SER A 234 18.82 -1.69 -3.25
N ILE A 235 19.78 -1.71 -2.33
CA ILE A 235 20.89 -2.68 -2.38
C ILE A 235 20.44 -4.10 -2.00
N TYR A 236 19.25 -4.23 -1.41
CA TYR A 236 18.69 -5.50 -0.90
C TYR A 236 17.49 -5.99 -1.72
N SER A 237 16.80 -5.11 -2.43
CA SER A 237 15.59 -5.44 -3.18
C SER A 237 15.49 -4.69 -4.51
N ILE A 238 14.83 -5.31 -5.49
CA ILE A 238 14.63 -4.78 -6.85
C ILE A 238 13.14 -4.65 -7.08
N ASN A 239 12.70 -3.50 -7.59
CA ASN A 239 11.30 -3.19 -7.88
C ASN A 239 10.39 -3.43 -6.66
N ASP A 240 10.86 -3.09 -5.46
CA ASP A 240 10.20 -3.44 -4.22
C ASP A 240 9.44 -2.23 -3.68
N SER A 241 8.28 -1.98 -4.27
CA SER A 241 7.51 -0.75 -4.05
C SER A 241 6.53 -0.87 -2.90
N ALA A 242 6.47 0.18 -2.08
CA ALA A 242 5.54 0.31 -0.99
C ALA A 242 4.95 1.72 -0.94
N ILE A 243 3.88 1.84 -0.17
CA ILE A 243 3.13 3.08 0.02
C ILE A 243 2.96 3.38 1.51
N LEU A 244 3.38 4.56 1.93
CA LEU A 244 3.23 5.05 3.31
C LEU A 244 2.26 6.21 3.35
N PHE A 245 1.23 6.08 4.19
CA PHE A 245 0.27 7.13 4.51
C PHE A 245 0.59 7.73 5.87
N VAL A 246 0.58 9.05 5.99
CA VAL A 246 0.78 9.77 7.25
C VAL A 246 -0.39 10.72 7.45
N TRP A 247 -1.11 10.58 8.57
CA TRP A 247 -2.23 11.45 8.93
C TRP A 247 -1.80 12.52 9.94
N PRO A 248 -2.52 13.67 9.96
CA PRO A 248 -2.18 14.77 10.84
C PRO A 248 -2.29 14.37 12.31
N ALA A 249 -1.42 14.95 13.12
CA ALA A 249 -1.46 14.82 14.57
C ALA A 249 -2.65 15.60 15.16
N SER A 250 -3.14 15.16 16.31
CA SER A 250 -4.19 15.85 17.05
C SER A 250 -3.98 15.72 18.55
N GLU A 251 -4.32 16.78 19.30
CA GLU A 251 -4.31 16.74 20.77
C GLU A 251 -5.57 16.04 21.29
N ILE A 252 -5.38 14.89 21.93
CA ILE A 252 -6.44 14.04 22.45
C ILE A 252 -6.42 14.10 23.96
N ARG A 253 -7.51 14.57 24.57
CA ARG A 253 -7.67 14.58 26.04
C ARG A 253 -7.71 13.15 26.58
N ALA A 254 -7.48 12.98 27.88
CA ALA A 254 -7.64 11.70 28.55
C ALA A 254 -9.04 11.10 28.30
N ASN A 255 -9.11 9.80 28.05
CA ASN A 255 -10.32 9.03 27.76
C ASN A 255 -11.10 9.52 26.53
N LYS A 256 -10.40 10.13 25.57
CA LYS A 256 -10.92 10.48 24.24
C LYS A 256 -10.17 9.72 23.16
N THR A 257 -10.78 9.68 21.99
CA THR A 257 -10.31 8.89 20.85
C THR A 257 -9.78 9.78 19.74
N TYR A 258 -8.71 9.32 19.09
CA TYR A 258 -8.35 9.70 17.72
C TYR A 258 -8.94 8.66 16.78
N GLU A 259 -9.59 9.10 15.71
CA GLU A 259 -10.26 8.21 14.76
C GLU A 259 -9.73 8.43 13.34
N ASN A 260 -9.47 7.34 12.65
CA ASN A 260 -8.99 7.35 11.29
C ASN A 260 -9.68 6.27 10.47
N VAL A 261 -10.12 6.62 9.25
CA VAL A 261 -10.76 5.69 8.33
C VAL A 261 -9.94 5.61 7.05
N MET A 262 -9.58 4.39 6.66
CA MET A 262 -9.00 4.07 5.37
C MET A 262 -9.93 3.14 4.60
N ILE A 263 -10.05 3.34 3.29
CA ILE A 263 -10.86 2.48 2.42
C ILE A 263 -9.94 1.87 1.36
N LEU A 264 -10.04 0.56 1.19
CA LEU A 264 -9.34 -0.21 0.16
C LEU A 264 -10.37 -0.86 -0.77
N GLY A 265 -10.09 -0.88 -2.07
CA GLY A 265 -10.96 -1.50 -3.06
C GLY A 265 -10.17 -2.05 -4.24
N THR A 266 -10.90 -2.53 -5.24
CA THR A 266 -10.33 -3.04 -6.50
C THR A 266 -10.76 -2.19 -7.71
N ASP A 267 -11.77 -1.34 -7.55
CA ASP A 267 -12.30 -0.48 -8.62
C ASP A 267 -12.96 0.78 -8.04
N ALA A 268 -12.26 1.90 -8.11
CA ALA A 268 -12.61 3.23 -7.63
C ALA A 268 -13.33 4.06 -8.70
N SER A 269 -13.34 3.63 -9.97
CA SER A 269 -14.13 4.27 -11.03
C SER A 269 -15.62 4.35 -10.65
N VAL A 270 -16.05 3.36 -9.88
CA VAL A 270 -17.38 3.19 -9.32
C VAL A 270 -17.84 4.36 -8.43
N ILE A 271 -16.94 4.99 -7.68
CA ILE A 271 -17.28 6.14 -6.83
C ILE A 271 -17.38 7.42 -7.66
N ILE A 272 -16.52 7.58 -8.67
CA ILE A 272 -16.56 8.72 -9.61
C ILE A 272 -17.90 8.73 -10.36
N ASP A 273 -18.39 7.57 -10.79
CA ASP A 273 -19.68 7.46 -11.47
C ASP A 273 -20.87 7.75 -10.52
N ALA A 274 -20.80 7.31 -9.26
CA ALA A 274 -21.85 7.55 -8.26
C ALA A 274 -21.94 9.02 -7.79
N GLY A 275 -20.83 9.77 -7.85
CA GLY A 275 -20.74 11.19 -7.49
C GLY A 275 -21.18 12.18 -8.60
N SER A 276 -21.63 11.69 -9.76
CA SER A 276 -21.95 12.53 -10.92
C SER A 276 -23.36 13.13 -10.92
N THR A 277 -24.19 12.85 -9.92
CA THR A 277 -25.48 13.53 -9.71
C THR A 277 -25.36 14.75 -8.79
N SER A 278 -24.64 15.78 -9.23
CA SER A 278 -24.95 17.19 -8.93
C SER A 278 -24.04 18.18 -9.70
N LEU A 279 -24.53 18.59 -10.87
CA LEU A 279 -24.52 19.94 -11.46
C LEU A 279 -23.20 20.61 -11.89
N ALA A 280 -23.11 20.66 -13.23
CA ALA A 280 -22.65 21.75 -14.10
C ALA A 280 -21.18 21.80 -14.55
N ALA A 281 -21.00 21.35 -15.79
CA ALA A 281 -19.88 21.65 -16.68
C ALA A 281 -19.77 23.17 -16.98
N PRO A 282 -18.66 23.59 -17.62
CA PRO A 282 -18.87 23.93 -19.02
C PRO A 282 -17.91 23.21 -19.98
N ASN A 283 -18.48 22.95 -21.14
CA ASN A 283 -17.93 22.33 -22.33
C ASN A 283 -16.55 22.86 -22.74
N SER A 284 -15.71 21.95 -23.24
CA SER A 284 -14.83 22.23 -24.38
C SER A 284 -14.61 20.92 -25.14
N THR A 285 -15.40 20.78 -26.20
CA THR A 285 -15.24 19.78 -27.27
C THR A 285 -14.00 20.10 -28.10
N THR A 286 -13.07 19.15 -28.19
CA THR A 286 -12.16 19.04 -29.34
C THR A 286 -11.86 17.56 -29.57
N PRO A 287 -11.99 17.03 -30.80
CA PRO A 287 -11.82 15.60 -31.07
C PRO A 287 -10.34 15.24 -31.16
N VAL A 288 -9.91 14.18 -30.47
CA VAL A 288 -8.58 13.57 -30.67
C VAL A 288 -8.75 12.34 -31.54
N GLY A 289 -8.07 12.36 -32.68
CA GLY A 289 -8.09 11.33 -33.71
C GLY A 289 -7.44 10.02 -33.28
N THR A 290 -7.98 8.96 -33.85
CA THR A 290 -7.53 7.58 -33.84
C THR A 290 -6.22 7.42 -34.60
N GLY A 291 -5.26 6.67 -34.04
CA GLY A 291 -4.05 6.25 -34.74
C GLY A 291 -3.00 5.62 -33.84
N LEU A 292 -3.23 4.38 -33.39
CA LEU A 292 -2.16 3.53 -32.85
C LEU A 292 -1.62 2.67 -33.99
N SER A 293 -0.42 2.99 -34.47
CA SER A 293 0.37 2.09 -35.30
C SER A 293 1.25 1.24 -34.39
N GLU A 294 1.26 -0.08 -34.57
CA GLU A 294 2.12 -1.00 -33.82
C GLU A 294 3.63 -0.67 -34.03
N PRO A 295 4.50 -0.90 -33.02
CA PRO A 295 5.93 -0.64 -33.15
C PRO A 295 6.58 -1.67 -34.08
N ILE A 296 7.38 -1.18 -35.03
CA ILE A 296 8.21 -2.03 -35.91
C ILE A 296 9.37 -2.61 -35.08
N PRO A 297 9.63 -3.93 -35.12
CA PRO A 297 10.73 -4.53 -34.38
C PRO A 297 12.09 -4.04 -34.90
N LEU A 298 12.94 -3.56 -33.98
CA LEU A 298 14.29 -3.06 -34.27
C LEU A 298 15.29 -4.20 -34.52
N THR A 299 16.21 -4.03 -35.47
CA THR A 299 17.31 -4.98 -35.65
C THR A 299 18.35 -4.85 -34.52
N GLU A 300 19.09 -5.92 -34.22
CA GLU A 300 20.09 -5.94 -33.13
C GLU A 300 21.16 -4.85 -33.28
N ASN A 301 21.57 -4.54 -34.51
CA ASN A 301 22.54 -3.47 -34.80
C ASN A 301 21.97 -2.07 -34.56
N GLU A 302 20.69 -1.84 -34.85
CA GLU A 302 20.02 -0.56 -34.58
C GLU A 302 19.81 -0.36 -33.07
N ARG A 303 19.49 -1.45 -32.36
CA ARG A 303 19.37 -1.48 -30.90
C ARG A 303 20.69 -1.11 -30.22
N LEU A 304 21.80 -1.72 -30.64
CA LEU A 304 23.13 -1.42 -30.10
C LEU A 304 23.57 0.02 -30.39
N ARG A 305 23.20 0.58 -31.55
CA ARG A 305 23.46 1.99 -31.86
C ARG A 305 22.68 2.92 -30.93
N GLN A 306 21.38 2.69 -30.74
CA GLN A 306 20.55 3.48 -29.83
C GLN A 306 21.00 3.38 -28.38
N ILE A 307 21.41 2.19 -27.91
CA ILE A 307 21.99 2.01 -26.56
C ILE A 307 23.25 2.88 -26.39
N ARG A 308 24.14 2.90 -27.39
CA ARG A 308 25.36 3.72 -27.34
C ARG A 308 25.06 5.22 -27.33
N GLU A 309 24.08 5.67 -28.11
CA GLU A 309 23.66 7.07 -28.13
C GLU A 309 23.10 7.51 -26.76
N ILE A 310 22.29 6.66 -26.14
CA ILE A 310 21.72 6.93 -24.80
C ILE A 310 22.80 6.93 -23.72
N LEU A 311 23.72 5.96 -23.72
CA LEU A 311 24.84 5.94 -22.77
C LEU A 311 25.73 7.17 -22.92
N THR A 312 26.04 7.56 -24.15
CA THR A 312 26.82 8.78 -24.44
C THR A 312 26.11 10.03 -23.90
N ARG A 313 24.78 10.10 -24.04
CA ARG A 313 24.01 11.25 -23.57
C ARG A 313 23.84 11.28 -22.05
N ILE A 314 23.76 10.13 -21.39
CA ILE A 314 23.79 10.02 -19.92
C ILE A 314 25.12 10.56 -19.39
N ASP A 315 26.25 10.20 -20.01
CA ASP A 315 27.57 10.71 -19.63
C ASP A 315 27.69 12.23 -19.81
N GLU A 316 27.08 12.80 -20.85
CA GLU A 316 27.04 14.25 -21.07
C GLU A 316 26.19 14.98 -20.03
N LEU A 317 25.02 14.44 -19.69
CA LEU A 317 24.12 15.01 -18.69
C LEU A 317 24.69 14.94 -17.27
N GLN A 318 25.46 13.89 -16.96
CA GLN A 318 26.20 13.78 -15.71
C GLN A 318 27.31 14.82 -15.60
N ARG A 319 27.93 15.22 -16.72
CA ARG A 319 28.97 16.25 -16.75
C ARG A 319 28.43 17.69 -16.72
N ASN A 320 27.20 17.92 -17.20
CA ASN A 320 26.59 19.24 -17.17
C ASN A 320 25.06 19.19 -16.89
N PRO A 321 24.66 19.08 -15.60
CA PRO A 321 23.26 18.87 -15.20
C PRO A 321 22.30 20.02 -15.56
N ALA A 322 22.83 21.22 -15.84
CA ALA A 322 22.03 22.41 -16.17
C ALA A 322 21.72 22.55 -17.67
N SER A 323 22.09 21.57 -18.50
CA SER A 323 22.05 21.70 -19.96
C SER A 323 20.85 21.03 -20.65
N THR A 324 19.84 20.55 -19.91
CA THR A 324 18.73 19.81 -20.50
C THR A 324 17.35 20.37 -20.14
N THR A 325 16.41 20.21 -21.07
CA THR A 325 15.02 20.62 -20.92
C THR A 325 14.10 19.42 -20.68
N ASP A 326 12.93 19.63 -20.04
CA ASP A 326 11.97 18.56 -19.74
C ASP A 326 11.49 17.81 -21.00
N ALA A 327 11.43 18.51 -22.15
CA ALA A 327 11.09 17.91 -23.44
C ALA A 327 12.17 16.93 -23.94
N GLU A 328 13.45 17.22 -23.68
CA GLU A 328 14.56 16.33 -24.04
C GLU A 328 14.62 15.11 -23.12
N LEU A 329 14.34 15.27 -21.83
CA LEU A 329 14.20 14.14 -20.90
C LEU A 329 13.07 13.21 -21.30
N GLN A 330 11.94 13.78 -21.77
CA GLN A 330 10.82 13.00 -22.27
C GLN A 330 11.18 12.22 -23.54
N ALA A 331 11.94 12.81 -24.46
CA ALA A 331 12.43 12.13 -25.68
C ALA A 331 13.44 11.01 -25.36
N LEU A 332 14.31 11.20 -24.37
CA LEU A 332 15.22 10.15 -23.89
C LEU A 332 14.46 8.98 -23.27
N ASN A 333 13.47 9.26 -22.43
CA ASN A 333 12.64 8.24 -21.80
C ASN A 333 11.86 7.43 -22.85
N GLN A 334 11.30 8.09 -23.87
CA GLN A 334 10.64 7.41 -24.99
C GLN A 334 11.61 6.51 -25.77
N SER A 335 12.86 6.93 -25.96
CA SER A 335 13.89 6.12 -26.64
C SER A 335 14.32 4.90 -25.80
N LEU A 336 14.39 5.05 -24.47
CA LEU A 336 14.61 3.96 -23.52
C LEU A 336 13.45 2.95 -23.53
N ASP A 337 12.21 3.43 -23.58
CA ASP A 337 11.00 2.59 -23.62
C ASP A 337 10.97 1.68 -24.86
N VAL A 338 11.32 2.23 -26.04
CA VAL A 338 11.42 1.46 -27.28
C VAL A 338 12.49 0.36 -27.21
N LEU A 339 13.60 0.60 -26.50
CA LEU A 339 14.68 -0.38 -26.32
C LEU A 339 14.33 -1.49 -25.33
N LEU A 340 13.54 -1.18 -24.29
CA LEU A 340 13.08 -2.14 -23.29
C LEU A 340 11.98 -3.05 -23.85
N LEU A 341 11.07 -2.51 -24.65
CA LEU A 341 10.00 -3.27 -25.33
C LEU A 341 10.55 -4.27 -26.36
N ASN A 342 11.71 -3.99 -26.95
CA ASN A 342 12.37 -4.85 -27.95
C ASN A 342 13.52 -5.70 -27.37
N ALA A 343 13.61 -5.87 -26.04
CA ALA A 343 14.61 -6.75 -25.44
C ALA A 343 14.26 -8.24 -25.67
N PRO A 344 15.20 -9.08 -26.12
CA PRO A 344 14.97 -10.52 -26.22
C PRO A 344 14.71 -11.07 -24.80
N ARG A 345 13.64 -11.86 -24.67
CA ARG A 345 13.26 -12.56 -23.44
C ARG A 345 14.21 -13.69 -23.11
#